data_AF-A0A7S2YZJ2-F1
#
_entry.id   AF-A0A7S2YZJ2-F1
#
_cell.length_a   1.000
_cell.length_b   1.000
_cell.length_c   1.000
_cell.angle_alpha   90.00
_cell.angle_beta   90.00
_cell.angle_gamma   90.00
#
_symmetry.space_group_name_H-M   'P 1'
#
loop_
_entity.id
_entity.type
_entity.pdbx_description
1 polymer ?
#
loop_
_entity_poly.entity_id
_entity_poly.type
_entity_poly.pdbx_seq_one_letter_code
_entity_poly.pdbx_strand_id
1 'polypeptide(L)'
;GGFRESSGVGNLGGRRSPSSPSKQSGGHAPHRGERHVSHANWPLSDRDYPEGEIVLGMEIRENSVKAALVDTGCGEFVRPGVVTRIEDSSMDGILAAVKKVIRAHNWHGPVGCSVTRVVWRILGSSQAERVLSGAVPTLSNKVAVMIHTDAAAYAEMLCGAYAEKKRGEGQRQFQ
;
A
#
# COMPACT_ATOMS: atom_id res chain seq x y z
N GLY A 1 -33.74 -23.01 46.96
CA GLY A 1 -32.94 -23.63 48.05
C GLY A 1 -33.37 -25.06 48.19
N GLY A 2 -32.42 -25.99 48.14
CA GLY A 2 -32.68 -27.44 48.19
C GLY A 2 -31.41 -28.25 47.90
N PHE A 3 -30.62 -28.47 48.96
CA PHE A 3 -29.64 -29.53 49.25
C PHE A 3 -29.42 -30.67 48.22
N ARG A 4 -28.16 -30.96 47.87
CA ARG A 4 -27.39 -32.09 48.46
C ARG A 4 -25.94 -32.19 47.93
N GLU A 5 -25.01 -32.27 48.88
CA GLU A 5 -23.64 -32.78 48.75
C GLU A 5 -23.62 -34.32 48.64
N SER A 6 -22.55 -34.84 48.01
CA SER A 6 -21.69 -35.93 48.55
C SER A 6 -20.63 -36.26 47.50
N SER A 7 -19.36 -35.85 47.62
CA SER A 7 -18.25 -36.39 48.44
C SER A 7 -17.90 -37.86 48.15
N GLY A 8 -16.61 -38.11 47.85
CA GLY A 8 -16.04 -39.44 47.71
C GLY A 8 -14.60 -39.40 47.18
N VAL A 9 -13.64 -39.59 48.09
CA VAL A 9 -12.19 -39.38 47.97
C VAL A 9 -11.47 -40.73 48.06
N GLY A 10 -10.27 -40.85 47.47
CA GLY A 10 -9.21 -41.78 47.89
C GLY A 10 -8.99 -42.98 46.94
N ASN A 11 -7.88 -43.17 46.21
CA ASN A 11 -6.42 -43.18 46.47
C ASN A 11 -5.84 -44.61 46.63
N LEU A 12 -4.60 -44.75 46.13
CA LEU A 12 -3.55 -45.75 46.39
C LEU A 12 -3.35 -46.92 45.39
N GLY A 13 -2.29 -46.77 44.58
CA GLY A 13 -1.09 -47.61 44.75
C GLY A 13 -0.79 -48.66 43.68
N GLY A 14 0.46 -48.66 43.18
CA GLY A 14 1.16 -49.93 42.89
C GLY A 14 1.75 -50.17 41.50
N ARG A 15 2.96 -49.64 41.27
CA ARG A 15 4.09 -50.10 40.42
C ARG A 15 3.95 -51.42 39.62
N ARG A 16 4.36 -51.39 38.33
CA ARG A 16 5.50 -52.14 37.72
C ARG A 16 5.56 -51.92 36.20
N SER A 17 6.71 -51.47 35.69
CA SER A 17 7.21 -51.74 34.33
C SER A 17 8.21 -52.91 34.44
N PRO A 18 8.54 -53.72 33.41
CA PRO A 18 9.23 -53.22 32.20
C PRO A 18 8.97 -53.98 30.87
N SER A 19 9.12 -53.30 29.75
CA SER A 19 9.70 -53.88 28.52
C SER A 19 10.27 -52.78 27.62
N SER A 20 11.56 -52.91 27.31
CA SER A 20 12.29 -52.20 26.25
C SER A 20 12.55 -53.18 25.10
N PRO A 21 13.19 -52.81 23.98
CA PRO A 21 13.00 -51.67 23.10
C PRO A 21 12.80 -52.12 21.63
N SER A 22 12.19 -51.31 20.77
CA SER A 22 12.34 -51.47 19.32
C SER A 22 12.72 -50.15 18.65
N LYS A 23 13.70 -50.27 17.78
CA LYS A 23 14.49 -49.23 17.11
C LYS A 23 13.60 -48.33 16.27
N GLN A 24 13.69 -47.02 16.46
CA GLN A 24 13.32 -46.04 15.42
C GLN A 24 14.58 -45.31 14.96
N SER A 25 15.00 -45.70 13.76
CA SER A 25 15.96 -45.02 12.91
C SER A 25 15.30 -43.81 12.24
N GLY A 26 15.96 -42.66 12.31
CA GLY A 26 16.12 -41.70 11.21
C GLY A 26 14.88 -41.09 10.55
N GLY A 27 14.72 -39.77 10.72
CA GLY A 27 13.90 -38.96 9.82
C GLY A 27 13.83 -37.51 10.28
N HIS A 28 14.60 -36.64 9.63
CA HIS A 28 14.57 -35.18 9.80
C HIS A 28 13.15 -34.62 9.70
N ALA A 29 12.78 -33.77 10.66
CA ALA A 29 11.64 -32.87 10.52
C ALA A 29 12.15 -31.44 10.25
N PRO A 30 11.82 -30.83 9.10
CA PRO A 30 11.81 -29.39 8.97
C PRO A 30 10.39 -28.93 8.63
N HIS A 31 9.67 -28.39 9.61
CA HIS A 31 8.51 -27.56 9.31
C HIS A 31 8.62 -26.24 10.08
N ARG A 32 9.59 -25.43 9.64
CA ARG A 32 9.52 -23.98 9.79
C ARG A 32 8.84 -23.48 8.52
N GLY A 33 7.55 -23.16 8.61
CA GLY A 33 6.81 -22.54 7.52
C GLY A 33 7.44 -21.20 7.20
N GLU A 34 8.33 -21.17 6.21
CA GLU A 34 8.72 -19.96 5.52
C GLU A 34 7.46 -19.39 4.88
N ARG A 35 6.94 -18.32 5.48
CA ARG A 35 6.04 -17.42 4.77
C ARG A 35 6.86 -16.83 3.65
N HIS A 36 6.71 -17.42 2.47
CA HIS A 36 7.15 -16.86 1.21
C HIS A 36 6.43 -15.51 1.09
N VAL A 37 7.10 -14.44 1.52
CA VAL A 37 6.73 -13.08 1.14
C VAL A 37 7.01 -13.07 -0.35
N SER A 38 5.96 -13.24 -1.16
CA SER A 38 6.04 -12.91 -2.57
C SER A 38 6.38 -11.43 -2.64
N HIS A 39 7.68 -11.13 -2.68
CA HIS A 39 8.17 -9.93 -3.30
C HIS A 39 7.63 -10.03 -4.72
N ALA A 40 6.51 -9.36 -4.98
CA ALA A 40 6.06 -9.13 -6.33
C ALA A 40 7.21 -8.35 -6.97
N ASN A 41 8.03 -9.08 -7.72
CA ASN A 41 9.08 -8.53 -8.55
C ASN A 41 8.32 -7.76 -9.63
N TRP A 42 7.98 -6.51 -9.35
CA TRP A 42 7.58 -5.56 -10.38
C TRP A 42 8.89 -5.21 -11.08
N PRO A 43 9.22 -5.79 -12.24
CA PRO A 43 10.26 -5.20 -13.04
C PRO A 43 9.83 -3.75 -13.27
N LEU A 44 10.66 -2.80 -12.85
CA LEU A 44 10.57 -1.43 -13.35
C LEU A 44 10.74 -1.57 -14.86
N SER A 45 9.62 -1.59 -15.57
CA SER A 45 9.64 -1.70 -17.02
C SER A 45 10.09 -0.35 -17.56
N ASP A 46 10.69 -0.32 -18.74
CA ASP A 46 11.10 0.95 -19.37
C ASP A 46 9.92 1.93 -19.55
N ARG A 47 8.67 1.46 -19.41
CA ARG A 47 7.42 2.24 -19.36
C ARG A 47 6.35 1.51 -18.53
N ASP A 48 6.20 1.87 -17.26
CA ASP A 48 5.20 1.27 -16.37
C ASP A 48 3.74 1.64 -16.72
N TYR A 49 3.51 2.55 -17.67
CA TYR A 49 2.19 3.00 -18.10
C TYR A 49 2.07 3.15 -19.63
N PRO A 50 0.97 2.66 -20.25
CA PRO A 50 0.69 2.88 -21.66
C PRO A 50 0.44 4.37 -21.97
N GLU A 51 0.79 4.81 -23.18
CA GLU A 51 0.55 6.20 -23.63
C GLU A 51 -0.95 6.55 -23.55
N GLY A 52 -1.28 7.73 -23.03
CA GLY A 52 -2.65 8.25 -22.96
C GLY A 52 -3.49 7.75 -21.78
N GLU A 53 -2.92 7.02 -20.82
CA GLU A 53 -3.63 6.73 -19.57
C GLU A 53 -3.64 7.99 -18.68
N ILE A 54 -4.85 8.41 -18.30
CA ILE A 54 -5.04 9.51 -17.36
C ILE A 54 -5.19 8.96 -15.96
N VAL A 55 -4.39 9.47 -15.03
CA VAL A 55 -4.47 9.14 -13.60
C VAL A 55 -4.74 10.39 -12.77
N LEU A 56 -5.26 10.21 -11.56
CA LEU A 56 -5.34 11.30 -10.59
C LEU A 56 -4.03 11.33 -9.78
N GLY A 57 -3.19 12.32 -10.04
CA GLY A 57 -2.03 12.62 -9.21
C GLY A 57 -2.45 13.46 -8.01
N MET A 58 -2.03 13.07 -6.81
CA MET A 58 -2.38 13.74 -5.55
C MET A 58 -1.12 14.01 -4.71
N GLU A 59 -1.07 15.19 -4.11
CA GLU A 59 -0.06 15.59 -3.15
C GLU A 59 -0.75 15.91 -1.81
N ILE A 60 -0.45 15.13 -0.79
CA ILE A 60 -1.02 15.27 0.55
C ILE A 60 0.06 15.81 1.49
N ARG A 61 -0.12 17.06 1.91
CA ARG A 61 0.66 17.70 2.96
C ARG A 61 -0.18 17.81 4.23
N GLU A 62 0.43 18.33 5.28
CA GLU A 62 -0.21 18.46 6.60
C GLU A 62 -1.38 19.46 6.60
N ASN A 63 -1.34 20.46 5.71
CA ASN A 63 -2.30 21.57 5.65
C ASN A 63 -3.21 21.55 4.42
N SER A 64 -2.92 20.71 3.43
CA SER A 64 -3.64 20.72 2.15
C SER A 64 -3.45 19.43 1.37
N VAL A 65 -4.47 19.14 0.55
CA VAL A 65 -4.43 18.14 -0.52
C VAL A 65 -4.51 18.89 -1.84
N LYS A 66 -3.53 18.67 -2.72
CA LYS A 66 -3.57 19.11 -4.11
C LYS A 66 -3.78 17.90 -5.00
N ALA A 67 -4.51 18.05 -6.10
CA ALA A 67 -4.57 17.01 -7.12
C ALA A 67 -4.80 17.56 -8.51
N ALA A 68 -4.35 16.81 -9.50
CA ALA A 68 -4.55 17.09 -10.91
C ALA A 68 -4.73 15.78 -11.69
N LEU A 69 -5.38 15.87 -12.84
CA LEU A 69 -5.37 14.78 -13.82
C LEU A 69 -4.04 14.84 -14.57
N VAL A 70 -3.32 13.72 -14.61
CA VAL A 70 -1.99 13.61 -15.19
C VAL A 70 -2.04 12.59 -16.33
N ASP A 71 -1.50 12.95 -17.48
CA ASP A 71 -1.20 11.99 -18.55
C ASP A 71 0.08 11.24 -18.17
N THR A 72 0.00 9.93 -17.97
CA THR A 72 1.15 9.11 -17.54
C THR A 72 2.21 8.94 -18.62
N GLY A 73 1.87 9.21 -19.88
CA GLY A 73 2.81 9.23 -20.98
C GLY A 73 3.78 10.39 -20.84
N CYS A 74 3.30 11.62 -20.71
CA CYS A 74 4.16 12.81 -20.70
C CYS A 74 4.38 13.45 -19.32
N GLY A 75 3.62 13.06 -18.30
CA GLY A 75 3.65 13.70 -16.99
C GLY A 75 2.95 15.06 -16.96
N GLU A 76 2.27 15.46 -18.03
CA GLU A 76 1.61 16.76 -18.12
C GLU A 76 0.23 16.75 -17.44
N PHE A 77 -0.17 17.93 -16.95
CA PHE A 77 -1.51 18.12 -16.42
C PHE A 77 -2.52 18.30 -17.55
N VAL A 78 -3.54 17.44 -17.57
CA VAL A 78 -4.62 17.50 -18.56
C VAL A 78 -5.49 18.74 -18.38
N ARG A 79 -5.58 19.25 -17.14
CA ARG A 79 -6.33 20.46 -16.77
C ARG A 79 -5.81 21.02 -15.45
N PRO A 80 -6.13 22.29 -15.10
CA PRO A 80 -5.79 22.84 -13.80
C PRO A 80 -6.23 21.95 -12.64
N GLY A 81 -5.33 21.80 -11.65
CA GLY A 81 -5.59 21.01 -10.46
C GLY A 81 -6.54 21.69 -9.48
N VAL A 82 -6.97 20.93 -8.48
CA VAL A 82 -7.75 21.42 -7.34
C VAL A 82 -6.90 21.39 -6.08
N VAL A 83 -7.19 22.31 -5.17
CA VAL A 83 -6.58 22.36 -3.83
C VAL A 83 -7.69 22.39 -2.79
N THR A 84 -7.58 21.51 -1.79
CA THR A 84 -8.46 21.47 -0.63
C THR A 84 -7.64 21.65 0.63
N ARG A 85 -8.06 22.56 1.51
CA ARG A 85 -7.45 22.71 2.84
C ARG A 85 -7.82 21.53 3.75
N ILE A 86 -6.87 21.17 4.60
CA ILE A 86 -7.07 20.25 5.71
C ILE A 86 -7.34 21.12 6.94
N GLU A 87 -8.53 20.98 7.51
CA GLU A 87 -8.99 21.81 8.64
C GLU A 87 -8.31 21.39 9.96
N ASP A 88 -8.01 20.10 10.10
CA ASP A 88 -7.30 19.53 11.23
C ASP A 88 -6.33 18.44 10.73
N SER A 89 -5.13 18.37 11.29
CA SER A 89 -4.08 17.44 10.86
C SER A 89 -4.28 16.00 11.34
N SER A 90 -5.50 15.62 11.77
CA SER A 90 -5.81 14.24 12.10
C SER A 90 -5.99 13.39 10.85
N MET A 91 -6.04 12.07 11.03
CA MET A 91 -6.37 11.14 9.96
C MET A 91 -7.73 11.48 9.33
N ASP A 92 -8.74 11.79 10.13
CA ASP A 92 -10.10 12.10 9.63
C ASP A 92 -10.12 13.38 8.80
N GLY A 93 -9.39 14.42 9.23
CA GLY A 93 -9.23 15.67 8.50
C GLY A 93 -8.57 15.48 7.14
N ILE A 94 -7.50 14.67 7.08
CA ILE A 94 -6.85 14.28 5.82
C ILE A 94 -7.83 13.52 4.92
N LEU A 95 -8.51 12.49 5.44
CA LEU A 95 -9.44 11.67 4.65
C LEU A 95 -10.64 12.49 4.13
N ALA A 96 -11.12 13.46 4.91
CA ALA A 96 -12.16 14.38 4.49
C ALA A 96 -11.71 15.26 3.31
N ALA A 97 -10.47 15.76 3.33
CA ALA A 97 -9.90 16.53 2.23
C ALA A 97 -9.68 15.67 0.97
N VAL A 98 -9.19 14.44 1.12
CA VAL A 98 -9.04 13.47 0.02
C VAL A 98 -10.39 13.20 -0.66
N LYS A 99 -11.45 12.94 0.12
CA LYS A 99 -12.82 12.75 -0.40
C LYS A 99 -13.32 13.97 -1.18
N LYS A 100 -13.05 15.19 -0.71
CA LYS A 100 -13.46 16.43 -1.40
C LYS A 100 -12.80 16.53 -2.78
N VAL A 101 -11.51 16.25 -2.87
CA VAL A 101 -10.75 16.28 -4.13
C VAL A 101 -11.24 15.24 -5.13
N ILE A 102 -11.42 13.99 -4.69
CA ILE A 102 -11.91 12.91 -5.57
C ILE A 102 -13.29 13.24 -6.14
N ARG A 103 -14.19 13.78 -5.30
CA ARG A 103 -15.51 14.26 -5.75
C ARG A 103 -15.41 15.43 -6.73
N ALA A 104 -14.51 16.39 -6.49
CA ALA A 104 -14.32 17.53 -7.39
C ALA A 104 -13.90 17.11 -8.81
N HIS A 105 -13.16 15.99 -8.92
CA HIS A 105 -12.80 15.41 -10.21
C HIS A 105 -13.81 14.38 -10.74
N ASN A 106 -14.82 13.98 -9.94
CA ASN A 106 -15.68 12.83 -10.21
C ASN A 106 -14.87 11.56 -10.58
N TRP A 107 -13.78 11.33 -9.86
CA TRP A 107 -12.76 10.35 -10.26
C TRP A 107 -13.04 8.94 -9.73
N HIS A 108 -12.82 7.93 -10.58
CA HIS A 108 -13.06 6.50 -10.29
C HIS A 108 -11.89 5.59 -10.72
N GLY A 109 -10.83 6.18 -11.29
CA GLY A 109 -9.65 5.47 -11.79
C GLY A 109 -8.52 5.38 -10.76
N PRO A 110 -7.32 4.97 -11.20
CA PRO A 110 -6.11 4.94 -10.37
C PRO A 110 -5.76 6.30 -9.77
N VAL A 111 -5.15 6.28 -8.59
CA VAL A 111 -4.68 7.46 -7.86
C VAL A 111 -3.24 7.23 -7.42
N GLY A 112 -2.34 8.12 -7.84
CA GLY A 112 -0.96 8.20 -7.35
C GLY A 112 -0.86 9.28 -6.28
N CYS A 113 -0.48 8.91 -5.07
CA CYS A 113 -0.40 9.81 -3.93
C CYS A 113 1.05 10.04 -3.50
N SER A 114 1.53 11.28 -3.58
CA SER A 114 2.73 11.71 -2.87
C SER A 114 2.35 12.25 -1.50
N VAL A 115 3.05 11.83 -0.44
CA VAL A 115 2.77 12.26 0.93
C VAL A 115 4.01 12.75 1.65
N THR A 116 3.88 13.73 2.55
CA THR A 116 4.99 14.06 3.46
C THR A 116 5.21 12.95 4.47
N ARG A 117 6.40 12.89 5.08
CA ARG A 117 6.70 11.94 6.15
C ARG A 117 5.75 12.05 7.35
N VAL A 118 5.23 13.24 7.65
CA VAL A 118 4.29 13.41 8.76
C VAL A 118 2.93 12.83 8.41
N VAL A 119 2.39 13.15 7.23
CA VAL A 119 1.15 12.57 6.71
C VAL A 119 1.25 11.04 6.64
N TRP A 120 2.37 10.50 6.15
CA TRP A 120 2.63 9.07 6.12
C TRP A 120 2.48 8.42 7.50
N ARG A 121 3.01 9.04 8.56
CA ARG A 121 2.86 8.54 9.94
C ARG A 121 1.41 8.62 10.42
N ILE A 122 0.73 9.73 10.16
CA ILE A 122 -0.68 9.93 10.55
C ILE A 122 -1.56 8.84 9.91
N LEU A 123 -1.29 8.47 8.65
CA LEU A 123 -1.99 7.41 7.93
C LEU A 123 -1.60 5.98 8.33
N GLY A 124 -0.77 5.80 9.37
CA GLY A 124 -0.37 4.48 9.85
C GLY A 124 0.80 3.85 9.08
N SER A 125 1.61 4.65 8.41
CA SER A 125 2.82 4.23 7.68
C SER A 125 2.53 3.15 6.64
N SER A 126 2.87 1.88 6.92
CA SER A 126 2.64 0.75 6.00
C SER A 126 1.15 0.50 5.68
N GLN A 127 0.24 1.14 6.42
CA GLN A 127 -1.20 1.07 6.16
C GLN A 127 -1.73 2.22 5.28
N ALA A 128 -0.90 3.19 4.90
CA ALA A 128 -1.38 4.42 4.24
C ALA A 128 -2.17 4.16 2.96
N GLU A 129 -1.71 3.24 2.10
CA GLU A 129 -2.42 2.84 0.88
C GLU A 129 -3.80 2.24 1.18
N ARG A 130 -3.87 1.36 2.18
CA ARG A 130 -5.12 0.74 2.62
C ARG A 130 -6.09 1.76 3.21
N VAL A 131 -5.58 2.68 4.05
CA VAL A 131 -6.37 3.74 4.69
C VAL A 131 -6.94 4.70 3.62
N LEU A 132 -6.12 5.13 2.67
CA LEU A 132 -6.55 6.00 1.58
C LEU A 132 -7.52 5.29 0.62
N SER A 133 -7.27 4.03 0.28
CA SER A 133 -8.19 3.22 -0.54
C SER A 133 -9.55 3.02 0.16
N GLY A 134 -9.55 2.85 1.48
CA GLY A 134 -10.77 2.72 2.26
C GLY A 134 -11.57 4.02 2.40
N ALA A 135 -10.91 5.18 2.24
CA ALA A 135 -11.58 6.48 2.34
C ALA A 135 -12.57 6.73 1.20
N VAL A 136 -12.38 6.10 0.04
CA VAL A 136 -13.31 6.16 -1.07
C VAL A 136 -13.50 4.76 -1.64
N PRO A 137 -14.67 4.11 -1.42
CA PRO A 137 -14.90 2.72 -1.82
C PRO A 137 -14.65 2.43 -3.31
N THR A 138 -14.80 3.43 -4.18
CA THR A 138 -14.53 3.30 -5.62
C THR A 138 -13.03 3.14 -5.95
N LEU A 139 -12.15 3.39 -4.98
CA LEU A 139 -10.69 3.30 -5.10
C LEU A 139 -10.08 2.03 -4.51
N SER A 140 -10.89 1.01 -4.18
CA SER A 140 -10.36 -0.27 -3.66
C SER A 140 -9.27 -0.82 -4.58
N ASN A 141 -8.05 -0.97 -4.04
CA ASN A 141 -6.84 -1.42 -4.75
C ASN A 141 -6.39 -0.55 -5.93
N LYS A 142 -6.75 0.74 -5.94
CA LYS A 142 -6.39 1.70 -7.00
C LYS A 142 -5.54 2.86 -6.49
N VAL A 143 -4.95 2.74 -5.31
CA VAL A 143 -4.13 3.80 -4.70
C VAL A 143 -2.70 3.29 -4.52
N ALA A 144 -1.75 4.00 -5.11
CA ALA A 144 -0.32 3.83 -4.84
C ALA A 144 0.18 5.04 -4.05
N VAL A 145 1.00 4.83 -3.03
CA VAL A 145 1.51 5.92 -2.18
C VAL A 145 3.03 5.92 -2.16
N MET A 146 3.61 7.12 -2.29
CA MET A 146 5.04 7.33 -2.23
C MET A 146 5.37 8.54 -1.34
N ILE A 147 6.54 8.52 -0.69
CA ILE A 147 7.02 9.70 0.01
C ILE A 147 7.31 10.81 -1.01
N HIS A 148 6.96 12.04 -0.66
CA HIS A 148 7.01 13.19 -1.57
C HIS A 148 8.36 13.41 -2.27
N THR A 149 9.48 13.20 -1.57
CA THR A 149 10.83 13.30 -2.16
C THR A 149 11.09 12.22 -3.20
N ASP A 150 10.62 11.00 -2.92
CA ASP A 150 10.84 9.85 -3.79
C ASP A 150 9.95 9.99 -5.03
N ALA A 151 8.72 10.48 -4.86
CA ALA A 151 7.80 10.77 -5.95
C ALA A 151 8.35 11.83 -6.90
N ALA A 152 8.96 12.90 -6.36
CA ALA A 152 9.62 13.92 -7.17
C ALA A 152 10.81 13.34 -7.94
N ALA A 153 11.68 12.56 -7.29
CA ALA A 153 12.81 11.92 -7.95
C ALA A 153 12.37 10.95 -9.08
N TYR A 154 11.31 10.18 -8.84
CA TYR A 154 10.75 9.27 -9.84
C TYR A 154 10.14 10.03 -11.02
N ALA A 155 9.40 11.12 -10.76
CA ALA A 155 8.84 11.98 -11.80
C ALA A 155 9.93 12.64 -12.67
N GLU A 156 11.02 13.14 -12.07
CA GLU A 156 12.15 13.72 -12.79
C GLU A 156 12.87 12.68 -13.67
N MET A 157 13.03 11.45 -13.19
CA MET A 157 13.63 10.37 -13.96
C MET A 157 12.81 10.02 -15.21
N LEU A 158 11.49 10.04 -15.11
CA LEU A 158 10.58 9.64 -16.20
C LEU A 158 10.22 10.79 -17.14
N CYS A 159 10.05 12.01 -16.62
CA CYS A 159 9.47 13.14 -17.34
C CYS A 159 10.33 14.41 -17.29
N GLY A 160 11.46 14.40 -16.57
CA GLY A 160 12.37 15.54 -16.51
C GLY A 160 13.10 15.78 -17.83
N ALA A 161 13.87 16.86 -17.91
CA ALA A 161 14.55 17.32 -19.13
C ALA A 161 15.43 16.25 -19.83
N TYR A 162 15.91 15.25 -19.08
CA TYR A 162 16.68 14.14 -19.64
C TYR A 162 15.83 13.11 -20.41
N ALA A 163 14.54 12.98 -20.06
CA ALA A 163 13.59 12.10 -20.75
C ALA A 163 13.14 12.68 -22.10
N GLU A 164 12.98 14.00 -22.19
CA GLU A 164 12.67 14.70 -23.45
C GLU A 164 13.74 14.47 -24.52
N LYS A 165 15.02 14.42 -24.12
CA LYS A 165 16.15 14.18 -25.03
C LYS A 165 16.09 12.79 -25.66
N LYS A 166 15.71 11.75 -24.91
CA LYS A 166 15.50 10.39 -25.45
C LYS A 166 14.30 10.31 -26.40
N ARG A 167 13.21 11.04 -26.13
CA ARG A 167 12.04 11.11 -27.02
C ARG A 167 12.39 11.77 -28.36
N GLY A 168 13.19 12.84 -28.34
CA GLY A 168 13.67 13.52 -29.54
C GLY A 168 14.68 12.71 -30.37
N GLU A 169 15.46 11.82 -29.75
CA GLU A 169 16.43 10.96 -30.44
C GLU A 169 15.76 9.72 -31.07
N GLY A 170 14.75 9.13 -30.42
CA GLY A 170 14.00 7.98 -30.95
C GLY A 170 13.16 8.29 -32.20
N GLN A 171 12.67 9.53 -32.35
CA GLN A 171 11.93 9.95 -33.55
C GLN A 171 12.83 10.23 -34.78
N ARG A 172 14.15 10.40 -34.58
CA ARG A 172 15.09 10.66 -35.68
C ARG A 172 15.71 9.40 -36.28
N GLN A 173 15.45 8.22 -35.71
CA GLN A 173 15.96 6.94 -36.23
C GLN A 173 14.99 6.22 -37.19
N PHE A 174 13.82 6.82 -37.47
CA PHE A 174 12.81 6.27 -38.40
C PHE A 174 12.47 7.21 -39.57
N GLN A 175 13.35 8.16 -39.91
CA GLN A 175 13.25 8.96 -41.15
C GLN A 175 14.38 8.63 -42.11
#